data_AF-A0A2G9XF01-F1
#
_entry.id   AF-A0A2G9XF01-F1
#
_cell.length_a   1.000
_cell.length_b   1.000
_cell.length_c   1.000
_cell.angle_alpha   90.00
_cell.angle_beta   90.00
_cell.angle_gamma   90.00
#
_symmetry.space_group_name_H-M   'P 1'
#
loop_
_entity.id
_entity.type
_entity.pdbx_description
1 polymer ?
#
loop_
_entity_poly.entity_id
_entity_poly.type
_entity_poly.pdbx_seq_one_letter_code
_entity_poly.pdbx_strand_id
1 'polypeptide(L)'
;ILAERYSDSIEDFLRNLINILPPSWQYPEITCARILFDGKTYKSRGFNSSKWRQSSRILMYNEPMGEVEVFYLEEMPPEDEGPFLKEERLLLDAIAEQIGKTAVRISAEQELRELNKQLTVERKALQEANAGLRAVMARIEEEKMNINKNIQANVEKILMPILHALSLELPKSQKKYAEILRTNLEEITSPFINQLSRRFYSLTPTEIKICKLIRNGMRTKEIARIQGVSVATINRHREHIRRKLDIINRDVNLTTYLQSNMWEEEGTIGRDLSPVDQAEL
;
A
#
# COMPACT_ATOMS: atom_id res chain seq x y z
N ILE A 1 28.22 -0.08 27.89
CA ILE A 1 26.97 -0.86 27.71
C ILE A 1 26.35 -1.14 29.10
N LEU A 2 26.10 -0.12 29.92
CA LEU A 2 25.58 -0.28 31.29
C LEU A 2 24.70 0.91 31.74
N ALA A 3 23.97 1.53 30.81
CA ALA A 3 23.08 2.66 31.14
C ALA A 3 21.67 2.51 30.53
N GLU A 4 21.23 1.28 30.26
CA GLU A 4 20.00 1.02 29.48
C GLU A 4 19.03 0.04 30.16
N ARG A 5 19.11 -0.14 31.49
CA ARG A 5 18.31 -1.17 32.19
C ARG A 5 17.43 -0.68 33.35
N TYR A 6 17.07 0.59 33.42
CA TYR A 6 16.26 1.10 34.56
C TYR A 6 15.06 2.01 34.21
N SER A 7 14.50 2.00 32.98
CA SER A 7 13.44 2.97 32.61
C SER A 7 12.29 2.43 31.74
N ASP A 8 11.97 1.15 31.78
CA ASP A 8 10.94 0.60 30.87
C ASP A 8 9.49 0.70 31.40
N SER A 9 9.27 1.19 32.63
CA SER A 9 7.91 1.39 33.15
C SER A 9 7.83 2.64 34.02
N ILE A 10 6.79 3.44 33.79
CA ILE A 10 6.43 4.57 34.65
C ILE A 10 6.27 4.13 36.11
N GLU A 11 5.88 2.87 36.35
CA GLU A 11 5.74 2.32 37.69
C GLU A 11 7.06 2.25 38.46
N ASP A 12 8.14 1.81 37.81
CA ASP A 12 9.46 1.71 38.44
C ASP A 12 10.02 3.10 38.74
N PHE A 13 9.79 4.05 37.84
CA PHE A 13 10.11 5.45 38.07
C PHE A 13 9.39 6.00 39.31
N LEU A 14 8.07 5.78 39.41
CA LEU A 14 7.26 6.23 40.56
C LEU A 14 7.68 5.54 41.87
N ARG A 15 8.02 4.25 41.83
CA ARG A 15 8.54 3.49 42.99
C ARG A 15 9.90 3.98 43.47
N ASN A 16 10.75 4.45 42.57
CA ASN A 16 12.02 5.05 42.97
C ASN A 16 11.77 6.44 43.58
N LEU A 17 10.91 7.24 42.94
CA LEU A 17 10.62 8.61 43.34
C LEU A 17 9.99 8.69 44.75
N ILE A 18 9.07 7.78 45.08
CA ILE A 18 8.39 7.77 46.39
C ILE A 18 9.35 7.61 47.59
N ASN A 19 10.52 7.00 47.39
CA ASN A 19 11.52 6.82 48.45
C ASN A 19 12.50 8.00 48.55
N ILE A 20 12.54 8.87 47.54
CA ILE A 20 13.45 10.03 47.48
C ILE A 20 12.74 11.30 47.98
N LEU A 21 11.40 11.32 47.95
CA LEU A 21 10.61 12.44 48.49
C LEU A 21 10.90 12.72 49.98
N PRO A 22 10.79 11.76 50.93
CA PRO A 22 10.96 12.09 52.35
C PRO A 22 12.32 12.70 52.72
N PRO A 23 13.47 12.19 52.21
CA PRO A 23 14.78 12.80 52.45
C PRO A 23 14.99 14.19 51.86
N SER A 24 14.12 14.62 50.93
CA SER A 24 14.27 15.91 50.23
C SER A 24 13.54 17.06 50.93
N TRP A 25 12.84 16.79 52.04
CA TRP A 25 12.13 17.77 52.86
C TRP A 25 12.94 18.13 54.13
N GLN A 26 12.58 19.25 54.77
CA GLN A 26 13.26 19.83 55.92
C GLN A 26 13.31 18.89 57.13
N TYR A 27 12.27 18.07 57.32
CA TYR A 27 12.18 17.12 58.43
C TYR A 27 12.03 15.66 57.96
N PRO A 28 13.07 15.03 57.36
CA PRO A 28 12.98 13.71 56.74
C PRO A 28 12.39 12.59 57.61
N GLU A 29 12.70 12.60 58.90
CA GLU A 29 12.32 11.55 59.86
C GLU A 29 10.80 11.46 60.08
N ILE A 30 10.09 12.58 59.87
CA ILE A 30 8.63 12.67 60.03
C ILE A 30 7.91 12.91 58.71
N THR A 31 8.63 12.88 57.58
CA THR A 31 8.05 13.06 56.25
C THR A 31 7.57 11.71 55.71
N CYS A 32 6.36 11.69 55.15
CA CYS A 32 5.94 10.59 54.29
C CYS A 32 5.25 11.12 53.04
N ALA A 33 5.28 10.32 51.98
CA ALA A 33 4.78 10.73 50.67
C ALA A 33 3.81 9.71 50.09
N ARG A 34 2.88 10.20 49.27
CA ARG A 34 1.96 9.40 48.47
C ARG A 34 1.89 9.96 47.06
N ILE A 35 2.00 9.09 46.06
CA ILE A 35 1.72 9.45 44.67
C ILE A 35 0.50 8.67 44.21
N LEU A 36 -0.51 9.38 43.73
CA LEU A 36 -1.63 8.81 43.00
C LEU A 36 -1.39 9.06 41.51
N PHE A 37 -1.35 7.99 40.71
CA PHE A 37 -1.15 8.10 39.28
C PHE A 37 -1.89 6.95 38.58
N ASP A 38 -2.75 7.29 37.62
CA ASP A 38 -3.50 6.32 36.80
C ASP A 38 -4.26 5.28 37.64
N GLY A 39 -4.97 5.76 38.69
CA GLY A 39 -5.72 4.91 39.63
C GLY A 39 -4.87 4.06 40.58
N LYS A 40 -3.54 4.07 40.46
CA LYS A 40 -2.61 3.38 41.35
C LYS A 40 -2.09 4.30 42.43
N THR A 41 -1.83 3.76 43.61
CA THR A 41 -1.28 4.50 44.75
C THR A 41 0.09 3.94 45.14
N TYR A 42 1.08 4.83 45.17
CA TYR A 42 2.44 4.55 45.61
C TYR A 42 2.66 5.28 46.93
N LYS A 43 3.21 4.59 47.93
CA LYS A 43 3.39 5.13 49.29
C LYS A 43 4.83 4.95 49.75
N SER A 44 5.36 5.93 50.45
CA SER A 44 6.66 5.82 51.11
C SER A 44 6.56 4.84 52.30
N ARG A 45 7.72 4.40 52.80
CA ARG A 45 7.76 3.63 54.06
C ARG A 45 7.18 4.48 55.20
N GLY A 46 6.47 3.83 56.13
CA GLY A 46 5.89 4.49 57.30
C GLY A 46 4.73 5.46 56.99
N PHE A 47 4.10 5.37 55.80
CA PHE A 47 3.05 6.30 55.39
C PHE A 47 1.88 6.37 56.37
N ASN A 48 1.56 7.60 56.79
CA ASN A 48 0.35 7.92 57.54
C ASN A 48 -0.16 9.32 57.12
N SER A 49 -1.47 9.49 57.03
CA SER A 49 -2.06 10.77 56.63
C SER A 49 -2.20 11.69 57.85
N SER A 50 -1.77 12.94 57.71
CA SER A 50 -1.91 13.98 58.72
C SER A 50 -2.61 15.22 58.16
N LYS A 51 -2.82 16.22 59.01
CA LYS A 51 -3.36 17.53 58.61
C LYS A 51 -2.32 18.39 57.89
N TRP A 52 -1.04 18.15 58.14
CA TRP A 52 0.08 18.87 57.55
C TRP A 52 0.44 18.22 56.21
N ARG A 53 -0.16 18.70 55.13
CA ARG A 53 -0.04 18.11 53.79
C ARG A 53 0.22 19.18 52.74
N GLN A 54 1.17 18.92 51.84
CA GLN A 54 1.27 19.56 50.54
C GLN A 54 0.83 18.61 49.43
N SER A 55 0.24 19.17 48.38
CA SER A 55 -0.21 18.41 47.21
C SER A 55 0.05 19.19 45.92
N SER A 56 0.55 18.49 44.90
CA SER A 56 0.67 19.00 43.54
C SER A 56 0.09 18.03 42.52
N ARG A 57 -0.58 18.58 41.49
CA ARG A 57 -1.30 17.79 40.49
C ARG A 57 -0.33 17.34 39.40
N ILE A 58 -0.42 16.07 39.03
CA ILE A 58 0.28 15.53 37.87
C ILE A 58 -0.62 15.73 36.65
N LEU A 59 -0.12 16.44 35.65
CA LEU A 59 -0.83 16.73 34.41
C LEU A 59 -0.26 15.90 33.26
N MET A 60 -1.13 15.28 32.45
CA MET A 60 -0.78 14.77 31.13
C MET A 60 -1.65 15.45 30.09
N TYR A 61 -1.05 15.99 29.03
CA TYR A 61 -1.79 16.74 28.01
C TYR A 61 -2.72 17.82 28.57
N ASN A 62 -2.28 18.48 29.67
CA ASN A 62 -3.04 19.48 30.41
C ASN A 62 -4.28 18.96 31.18
N GLU A 63 -4.45 17.64 31.26
CA GLU A 63 -5.50 16.97 32.05
C GLU A 63 -4.92 16.37 33.34
N PRO A 64 -5.61 16.50 34.49
CA PRO A 64 -5.15 15.94 35.76
C PRO A 64 -5.24 14.41 35.76
N MET A 65 -4.09 13.75 35.81
CA MET A 65 -3.96 12.29 35.80
C MET A 65 -3.58 11.70 37.17
N GLY A 66 -3.31 12.57 38.14
CA GLY A 66 -2.85 12.17 39.46
C GLY A 66 -2.46 13.33 40.35
N GLU A 67 -1.90 13.00 41.51
CA GLU A 67 -1.36 13.96 42.46
C GLU A 67 -0.17 13.36 43.23
N VAL A 68 0.80 14.22 43.53
CA VAL A 68 1.88 13.93 44.47
C VAL A 68 1.55 14.65 45.77
N GLU A 69 1.57 13.92 46.87
CA GLU A 69 1.31 14.45 48.20
C GLU A 69 2.47 14.13 49.13
N VAL A 70 2.80 15.10 49.98
CA VAL A 70 3.79 14.98 51.04
C VAL A 70 3.16 15.42 52.36
N PHE A 71 3.47 14.69 53.43
CA PHE A 71 2.90 14.86 54.75
C PHE A 71 4.02 14.94 55.79
N TYR A 72 3.87 15.85 56.75
CA TYR A 72 4.59 15.76 58.03
C TYR A 72 3.72 15.07 59.07
N LEU A 73 4.28 14.16 59.86
CA LEU A 73 3.51 13.38 60.85
C LEU A 73 3.31 14.10 62.18
N GLU A 74 4.07 15.16 62.43
CA GLU A 74 4.06 15.95 63.66
C GLU A 74 3.86 17.43 63.35
N GLU A 75 3.40 18.19 64.36
CA GLU A 75 3.29 19.64 64.24
C GLU A 75 4.68 20.28 64.26
N MET A 76 4.92 21.17 63.30
CA MET A 76 6.17 21.92 63.17
C MET A 76 5.89 23.42 63.08
N PRO A 77 6.88 24.28 63.37
CA PRO A 77 6.72 25.73 63.26
C PRO A 77 6.16 26.14 61.90
N PRO A 78 5.22 27.10 61.85
CA PRO A 78 4.64 27.56 60.61
C PRO A 78 5.67 28.36 59.78
N GLU A 79 5.71 28.04 58.50
CA GLU A 79 6.52 28.62 57.42
C GLU A 79 5.58 29.16 56.32
N ASP A 80 5.79 28.81 55.04
CA ASP A 80 5.06 29.37 53.88
C ASP A 80 3.70 28.68 53.65
N GLU A 81 3.65 27.34 53.71
CA GLU A 81 2.42 26.54 53.55
C GLU A 81 2.21 25.64 54.78
N GLY A 82 1.74 26.21 55.89
CA GLY A 82 1.77 25.48 57.17
C GLY A 82 3.24 25.25 57.57
N PRO A 83 3.67 24.04 57.95
CA PRO A 83 5.06 23.76 58.32
C PRO A 83 6.06 23.64 57.16
N PHE A 84 5.64 23.88 55.92
CA PHE A 84 6.45 23.63 54.73
C PHE A 84 7.08 24.91 54.15
N LEU A 85 8.29 24.77 53.61
CA LEU A 85 9.02 25.86 52.97
C LEU A 85 8.54 26.12 51.54
N LYS A 86 8.79 27.34 51.05
CA LYS A 86 8.52 27.71 49.66
C LYS A 86 9.35 26.88 48.68
N GLU A 87 10.58 26.56 49.03
CA GLU A 87 11.48 25.72 48.23
C GLU A 87 10.94 24.29 48.08
N GLU A 88 10.33 23.75 49.14
CA GLU A 88 9.68 22.43 49.12
C GLU A 88 8.45 22.42 48.21
N ARG A 89 7.67 23.51 48.22
CA ARG A 89 6.54 23.67 47.31
C ARG A 89 7.02 23.66 45.84
N LEU A 90 8.05 24.45 45.54
CA LEU A 90 8.64 24.49 44.20
C LEU A 90 9.21 23.13 43.78
N LEU A 91 9.83 22.40 44.71
CA LEU A 91 10.31 21.04 44.47
C LEU A 91 9.15 20.08 44.16
N LEU A 92 8.07 20.12 44.93
CA LEU A 92 6.90 19.27 44.72
C LEU A 92 6.24 19.52 43.35
N ASP A 93 6.08 20.79 42.98
CA ASP A 93 5.52 21.19 41.69
C ASP A 93 6.43 20.74 40.53
N ALA A 94 7.76 20.91 40.65
CA ALA A 94 8.72 20.44 39.66
C ALA A 94 8.69 18.91 39.49
N ILE A 95 8.53 18.17 40.59
CA ILE A 95 8.40 16.72 40.58
C ILE A 95 7.10 16.29 39.89
N ALA A 96 5.98 16.92 40.21
CA ALA A 96 4.70 16.60 39.58
C ALA A 96 4.72 16.85 38.07
N GLU A 97 5.34 17.97 37.64
CA GLU A 97 5.55 18.26 36.22
C GLU A 97 6.46 17.22 35.55
N GLN A 98 7.55 16.81 36.21
CA GLN A 98 8.48 15.82 35.68
C GLN A 98 7.84 14.44 35.53
N ILE A 99 6.98 14.04 36.48
CA ILE A 99 6.20 12.79 36.38
C ILE A 99 5.28 12.86 35.16
N GLY A 100 4.56 13.96 34.98
CA GLY A 100 3.67 14.17 33.82
C GLY A 100 4.42 14.09 32.48
N LYS A 101 5.54 14.80 32.35
CA LYS A 101 6.40 14.77 31.16
C LYS A 101 6.92 13.36 30.85
N THR A 102 7.38 12.66 31.87
CA THR A 102 7.93 11.31 31.73
C THR A 102 6.84 10.33 31.30
N ALA A 103 5.65 10.42 31.90
CA ALA A 103 4.52 9.58 31.55
C ALA A 103 4.04 9.80 30.11
N VAL A 104 3.90 11.06 29.67
CA VAL A 104 3.57 11.40 28.28
C VAL A 104 4.56 10.77 27.30
N ARG A 105 5.86 10.87 27.59
CA ARG A 105 6.91 10.30 26.76
C ARG A 105 6.80 8.77 26.64
N ILE A 106 6.69 8.08 27.77
CA ILE A 106 6.59 6.60 27.81
C ILE A 106 5.36 6.12 27.06
N SER A 107 4.20 6.75 27.26
CA SER A 107 2.96 6.39 26.56
C SER A 107 3.08 6.57 25.04
N ALA A 108 3.67 7.68 24.59
CA ALA A 108 3.89 7.94 23.17
C ALA A 108 4.88 6.93 22.54
N GLU A 109 5.97 6.59 23.24
CA GLU A 109 6.92 5.58 22.79
C GLU A 109 6.27 4.20 22.67
N GLN A 110 5.38 3.84 23.61
CA GLN A 110 4.68 2.57 23.59
C GLN A 110 3.66 2.48 22.45
N GLU A 111 2.85 3.52 22.23
CA GLU A 111 1.90 3.60 21.12
C GLU A 111 2.63 3.50 19.77
N LEU A 112 3.73 4.25 19.60
CA LEU A 112 4.58 4.14 18.40
C LEU A 112 5.12 2.74 18.19
N ARG A 113 5.53 2.06 19.27
CA ARG A 113 6.07 0.70 19.19
C ARG A 113 4.99 -0.31 18.78
N GLU A 114 3.78 -0.17 19.31
CA GLU A 114 2.65 -1.03 18.94
C GLU A 114 2.21 -0.80 17.50
N LEU A 115 2.10 0.45 17.07
CA LEU A 115 1.74 0.80 15.70
C LEU A 115 2.79 0.30 14.69
N ASN A 116 4.09 0.47 15.00
CA ASN A 116 5.16 -0.06 14.16
C ASN A 116 5.11 -1.59 14.04
N LYS A 117 4.84 -2.30 15.15
CA LYS A 117 4.66 -3.76 15.10
C LYS A 117 3.49 -4.14 14.19
N GLN A 118 2.33 -3.49 14.32
CA GLN A 118 1.18 -3.76 13.45
C GLN A 118 1.52 -3.50 11.97
N LEU A 119 2.16 -2.36 11.68
CA LEU A 119 2.55 -1.99 10.32
C LEU A 119 3.52 -3.00 9.70
N THR A 120 4.45 -3.56 10.48
CA THR A 120 5.38 -4.59 9.98
C THR A 120 4.67 -5.89 9.62
N VAL A 121 3.67 -6.31 10.41
CA VAL A 121 2.87 -7.50 10.13
C VAL A 121 2.04 -7.30 8.86
N GLU A 122 1.38 -6.15 8.73
CA GLU A 122 0.57 -5.82 7.56
C GLU A 122 1.41 -5.74 6.28
N ARG A 123 2.58 -5.08 6.34
CA ARG A 123 3.53 -5.03 5.20
C ARG A 123 3.97 -6.42 4.76
N LYS A 124 4.25 -7.32 5.71
CA LYS A 124 4.65 -8.70 5.40
C LYS A 124 3.52 -9.47 4.73
N ALA A 125 2.30 -9.38 5.25
CA ALA A 125 1.12 -10.01 4.65
C ALA A 125 0.85 -9.48 3.23
N LEU A 126 0.99 -8.16 3.01
CA LEU A 126 0.84 -7.55 1.70
C LEU A 126 1.94 -8.02 0.72
N GLN A 127 3.18 -8.14 1.19
CA GLN A 127 4.29 -8.64 0.37
C GLN A 127 4.05 -10.10 -0.05
N GLU A 128 3.57 -10.95 0.86
CA GLU A 128 3.22 -12.35 0.58
C GLU A 128 2.04 -12.44 -0.40
N ALA A 129 0.99 -11.65 -0.21
CA ALA A 129 -0.16 -11.59 -1.12
C ALA A 129 0.26 -11.14 -2.54
N ASN A 130 1.11 -10.12 -2.63
CA ASN A 130 1.65 -9.65 -3.91
C ASN A 130 2.54 -10.69 -4.59
N ALA A 131 3.36 -11.43 -3.84
CA ALA A 131 4.16 -12.53 -4.36
C ALA A 131 3.26 -13.66 -4.90
N GLY A 132 2.22 -14.03 -4.15
CA GLY A 132 1.22 -15.01 -4.58
C GLY A 132 0.50 -14.58 -5.86
N LEU A 133 0.09 -13.32 -5.95
CA LEU A 133 -0.56 -12.77 -7.15
C LEU A 133 0.37 -12.83 -8.37
N ARG A 134 1.65 -12.46 -8.22
CA ARG A 134 2.65 -12.57 -9.31
C ARG A 134 2.82 -14.00 -9.78
N ALA A 135 2.86 -14.97 -8.86
CA ALA A 135 2.94 -16.38 -9.22
C ALA A 135 1.71 -16.86 -9.99
N VAL A 136 0.50 -16.45 -9.56
CA VAL A 136 -0.74 -16.75 -10.28
C VAL A 136 -0.74 -16.12 -11.69
N MET A 137 -0.33 -14.86 -11.81
CA MET A 137 -0.22 -14.18 -13.11
C MET A 137 0.74 -14.91 -14.06
N ALA A 138 1.92 -15.30 -13.57
CA ALA A 138 2.90 -16.04 -14.36
C ALA A 138 2.34 -17.38 -14.86
N ARG A 139 1.62 -18.11 -13.99
CA ARG A 139 0.97 -19.38 -14.36
C ARG A 139 -0.12 -19.18 -15.42
N ILE A 140 -0.96 -18.16 -15.29
CA ILE A 140 -2.00 -17.85 -16.29
C ILE A 140 -1.35 -17.53 -17.64
N GLU A 141 -0.26 -16.77 -17.64
CA GLU A 141 0.46 -16.39 -18.85
C GLU A 141 1.09 -17.61 -19.54
N GLU A 142 1.70 -18.51 -18.77
CA GLU A 142 2.23 -19.78 -19.25
C GLU A 142 1.13 -20.68 -19.84
N GLU A 143 0.01 -20.84 -19.13
CA GLU A 143 -1.11 -21.67 -19.57
C GLU A 143 -1.72 -21.12 -20.87
N LYS A 144 -1.88 -19.80 -20.98
CA LYS A 144 -2.31 -19.15 -22.23
C LYS A 144 -1.32 -19.41 -23.36
N MET A 145 -0.02 -19.32 -23.10
CA MET A 145 1.02 -19.59 -24.12
C MET A 145 0.99 -21.05 -24.58
N ASN A 146 0.76 -21.99 -23.66
CA ASN A 146 0.62 -23.42 -23.98
C ASN A 146 -0.63 -23.71 -24.81
N ILE A 147 -1.77 -23.13 -24.45
CA ILE A 147 -3.01 -23.24 -25.25
C ILE A 147 -2.77 -22.75 -26.68
N ASN A 148 -2.13 -21.60 -26.83
CA ASN A 148 -1.83 -21.04 -28.15
C ASN A 148 -0.90 -21.93 -28.98
N LYS A 149 0.16 -22.47 -28.36
CA LYS A 149 1.06 -23.43 -29.03
C LYS A 149 0.33 -24.68 -29.47
N ASN A 150 -0.56 -25.22 -28.63
CA ASN A 150 -1.35 -26.40 -28.95
C ASN A 150 -2.31 -26.15 -30.12
N ILE A 151 -3.01 -25.01 -30.11
CA ILE A 151 -3.89 -24.62 -31.21
C ILE A 151 -3.08 -24.48 -32.51
N GLN A 152 -1.95 -23.77 -32.48
CA GLN A 152 -1.09 -23.61 -33.64
C GLN A 152 -0.61 -24.96 -34.20
N ALA A 153 -0.14 -25.85 -33.33
CA ALA A 153 0.31 -27.18 -33.71
C ALA A 153 -0.83 -28.01 -34.35
N ASN A 154 -2.05 -27.94 -33.80
CA ASN A 154 -3.20 -28.63 -34.39
C ASN A 154 -3.57 -28.08 -35.76
N VAL A 155 -3.52 -26.76 -35.94
CA VAL A 155 -3.80 -26.13 -37.23
C VAL A 155 -2.74 -26.51 -38.27
N GLU A 156 -1.46 -26.38 -37.95
CA GLU A 156 -0.36 -26.68 -38.87
C GLU A 156 -0.24 -28.18 -39.20
N LYS A 157 -0.40 -29.06 -38.21
CA LYS A 157 -0.13 -30.50 -38.38
C LYS A 157 -1.35 -31.32 -38.80
N ILE A 158 -2.57 -30.82 -38.55
CA ILE A 158 -3.80 -31.57 -38.83
C ILE A 158 -4.65 -30.82 -39.86
N LEU A 159 -5.02 -29.56 -39.60
CA LEU A 159 -5.96 -28.85 -40.46
C LEU A 159 -5.35 -28.42 -41.79
N MET A 160 -4.08 -27.97 -41.82
CA MET A 160 -3.42 -27.53 -43.05
C MET A 160 -3.23 -28.66 -44.07
N PRO A 161 -2.78 -29.87 -43.69
CA PRO A 161 -2.72 -30.99 -44.63
C PRO A 161 -4.08 -31.35 -45.23
N ILE A 162 -5.15 -31.33 -44.41
CA ILE A 162 -6.52 -31.62 -44.87
C ILE A 162 -7.00 -30.54 -45.85
N LEU A 163 -6.78 -29.26 -45.54
CA LEU A 163 -7.10 -28.15 -46.42
C LEU A 163 -6.32 -28.19 -47.73
N HIS A 164 -5.04 -28.55 -47.67
CA HIS A 164 -4.22 -28.71 -48.86
C HIS A 164 -4.75 -29.85 -49.75
N ALA A 165 -5.03 -31.02 -49.19
CA ALA A 165 -5.63 -32.14 -49.92
C ALA A 165 -6.98 -31.75 -50.56
N LEU A 166 -7.87 -31.10 -49.79
CA LEU A 166 -9.17 -30.62 -50.27
C LEU A 166 -9.03 -29.60 -51.40
N SER A 167 -8.03 -28.70 -51.33
CA SER A 167 -7.78 -27.69 -52.36
C SER A 167 -7.37 -28.26 -53.72
N LEU A 168 -6.80 -29.47 -53.73
CA LEU A 168 -6.38 -30.16 -54.96
C LEU A 168 -7.58 -30.75 -55.71
N GLU A 169 -8.59 -31.23 -54.99
CA GLU A 169 -9.77 -31.90 -55.56
C GLU A 169 -10.91 -30.93 -55.95
N LEU A 170 -10.87 -29.67 -55.50
CA LEU A 170 -11.95 -28.70 -55.71
C LEU A 170 -11.99 -28.08 -57.14
N PRO A 171 -13.19 -27.85 -57.71
CA PRO A 171 -13.37 -27.07 -58.94
C PRO A 171 -12.87 -25.62 -58.83
N LYS A 172 -12.43 -25.02 -59.95
CA LYS A 172 -11.85 -23.66 -59.99
C LYS A 172 -12.73 -22.57 -59.35
N SER A 173 -14.06 -22.70 -59.43
CA SER A 173 -15.00 -21.73 -58.84
C SER A 173 -15.02 -21.75 -57.30
N GLN A 174 -14.64 -22.88 -56.67
CA GLN A 174 -14.72 -23.07 -55.23
C GLN A 174 -13.36 -22.92 -54.51
N LYS A 175 -12.24 -22.98 -55.25
CA LYS A 175 -10.87 -22.79 -54.69
C LYS A 175 -10.71 -21.49 -53.91
N LYS A 176 -11.44 -20.44 -54.28
CA LYS A 176 -11.41 -19.15 -53.58
C LYS A 176 -11.92 -19.24 -52.13
N TYR A 177 -12.87 -20.13 -51.84
CA TYR A 177 -13.34 -20.35 -50.46
C TYR A 177 -12.33 -21.11 -49.62
N ALA A 178 -11.63 -22.10 -50.21
CA ALA A 178 -10.56 -22.83 -49.53
C ALA A 178 -9.37 -21.92 -49.18
N GLU A 179 -8.99 -21.00 -50.09
CA GLU A 179 -8.00 -19.97 -49.83
C GLU A 179 -8.39 -19.06 -48.64
N ILE A 180 -9.62 -18.55 -48.63
CA ILE A 180 -10.12 -17.72 -47.53
C ILE A 180 -10.10 -18.48 -46.20
N LEU A 181 -10.46 -19.77 -46.20
CA LEU A 181 -10.51 -20.59 -44.99
C LEU A 181 -9.10 -20.90 -44.46
N ARG A 182 -8.15 -21.16 -45.36
CA ARG A 182 -6.72 -21.29 -45.04
C ARG A 182 -6.19 -20.02 -44.39
N THR A 183 -6.38 -18.88 -45.03
CA THR A 183 -5.93 -17.58 -44.50
C THR A 183 -6.55 -17.29 -43.14
N ASN A 184 -7.85 -17.55 -42.95
CA ASN A 184 -8.48 -17.35 -41.64
C ASN A 184 -7.87 -18.24 -40.54
N LEU A 185 -7.52 -19.50 -40.85
CA LEU A 185 -6.92 -20.42 -39.88
C LEU A 185 -5.48 -20.04 -39.54
N GLU A 186 -4.69 -19.61 -40.53
CA GLU A 186 -3.35 -19.03 -40.31
C GLU A 186 -3.44 -17.76 -39.45
N GLU A 187 -4.45 -16.93 -39.67
CA GLU A 187 -4.65 -15.69 -38.92
C GLU A 187 -5.15 -15.93 -37.49
N ILE A 188 -6.01 -16.93 -37.23
CA ILE A 188 -6.49 -17.27 -35.88
C ILE A 188 -5.36 -17.85 -35.03
N THR A 189 -4.40 -18.53 -35.66
CA THR A 189 -3.25 -19.15 -34.99
C THR A 189 -2.00 -18.27 -34.97
N SER A 190 -2.02 -17.16 -35.70
CA SER A 190 -0.95 -16.18 -35.70
C SER A 190 -0.70 -15.58 -34.31
N PRO A 191 0.58 -15.36 -33.91
CA PRO A 191 0.96 -14.59 -32.73
C PRO A 191 0.28 -13.20 -32.64
N PHE A 192 -0.17 -12.67 -33.78
CA PHE A 192 -0.88 -11.40 -33.92
C PHE A 192 -2.17 -11.30 -33.10
N ILE A 193 -3.05 -12.30 -33.13
CA ILE A 193 -4.32 -12.26 -32.40
C ILE A 193 -4.06 -12.27 -30.89
N ASN A 194 -2.98 -12.91 -30.45
CA ASN A 194 -2.55 -12.93 -29.06
C ASN A 194 -1.98 -11.57 -28.60
N GLN A 195 -1.23 -10.87 -29.45
CA GLN A 195 -0.78 -9.49 -29.17
C GLN A 195 -1.93 -8.48 -29.22
N LEU A 196 -2.88 -8.63 -30.15
CA LEU A 196 -4.14 -7.89 -30.16
C LEU A 196 -4.91 -8.09 -28.84
N SER A 197 -5.02 -9.32 -28.35
CA SER A 197 -5.76 -9.59 -27.11
C SER A 197 -5.16 -8.88 -25.87
N ARG A 198 -3.83 -8.62 -25.85
CA ARG A 198 -3.15 -7.98 -24.71
C ARG A 198 -3.38 -6.48 -24.63
N ARG A 199 -3.34 -5.75 -25.75
CA ARG A 199 -3.51 -4.29 -25.77
C ARG A 199 -4.95 -3.84 -26.05
N PHE A 200 -5.81 -4.74 -26.53
CA PHE A 200 -7.17 -4.41 -26.96
C PHE A 200 -8.28 -5.05 -26.10
N TYR A 201 -8.05 -5.29 -24.80
CA TYR A 201 -9.12 -5.66 -23.85
C TYR A 201 -10.32 -4.66 -23.88
N SER A 202 -10.12 -3.45 -24.40
CA SER A 202 -11.16 -2.42 -24.57
C SER A 202 -11.98 -2.54 -25.87
N LEU A 203 -11.50 -3.25 -26.90
CA LEU A 203 -12.19 -3.38 -28.18
C LEU A 203 -13.19 -4.55 -28.18
N THR A 204 -14.35 -4.30 -28.76
CA THR A 204 -15.37 -5.32 -29.03
C THR A 204 -14.97 -6.21 -30.22
N PRO A 205 -15.51 -7.44 -30.33
CA PRO A 205 -15.24 -8.33 -31.46
C PRO A 205 -15.46 -7.68 -32.84
N THR A 206 -16.47 -6.82 -32.96
CA THR A 206 -16.78 -6.06 -34.18
C THR A 206 -15.71 -5.02 -34.49
N GLU A 207 -15.18 -4.34 -33.47
CA GLU A 207 -14.09 -3.36 -33.64
C GLU A 207 -12.77 -4.03 -34.00
N ILE A 208 -12.46 -5.20 -33.43
CA ILE A 208 -11.28 -6.01 -33.80
C ILE A 208 -11.37 -6.43 -35.28
N LYS A 209 -12.54 -6.90 -35.71
CA LYS A 209 -12.79 -7.28 -37.11
C LYS A 209 -12.59 -6.09 -38.07
N ILE A 210 -13.07 -4.90 -37.69
CA ILE A 210 -12.91 -3.68 -38.49
C ILE A 210 -11.45 -3.21 -38.49
N CYS A 211 -10.72 -3.26 -37.37
CA CYS A 211 -9.30 -2.96 -37.29
C CYS A 211 -8.48 -3.81 -38.28
N LYS A 212 -8.77 -5.12 -38.34
CA LYS A 212 -8.12 -6.07 -39.25
C LYS A 212 -8.27 -5.65 -40.71
N LEU A 213 -9.48 -5.26 -41.12
CA LEU A 213 -9.76 -4.82 -42.49
C LEU A 213 -9.06 -3.48 -42.80
N ILE A 214 -9.01 -2.56 -41.84
CA ILE A 214 -8.33 -1.26 -42.00
C ILE A 214 -6.82 -1.43 -42.15
N ARG A 215 -6.21 -2.33 -41.37
CA ARG A 215 -4.77 -2.65 -41.43
C ARG A 215 -4.39 -3.23 -42.80
N ASN A 216 -5.24 -4.10 -43.34
CA ASN A 216 -5.05 -4.69 -44.68
C ASN A 216 -5.30 -3.70 -45.83
N GLY A 217 -5.38 -2.39 -45.54
CA GLY A 217 -5.50 -1.33 -46.53
C GLY A 217 -6.91 -1.12 -47.06
N MET A 218 -7.93 -1.77 -46.49
CA MET A 218 -9.30 -1.63 -47.00
C MET A 218 -9.89 -0.25 -46.67
N ARG A 219 -10.56 0.33 -47.67
CA ARG A 219 -11.23 1.63 -47.55
C ARG A 219 -12.57 1.47 -46.86
N THR A 220 -13.03 2.52 -46.16
CA THR A 220 -14.31 2.51 -45.41
C THR A 220 -15.51 2.03 -46.26
N LYS A 221 -15.57 2.41 -47.54
CA LYS A 221 -16.64 1.98 -48.46
C LYS A 221 -16.60 0.47 -48.77
N GLU A 222 -15.41 -0.12 -48.81
CA GLU A 222 -15.19 -1.55 -49.07
C GLU A 222 -15.52 -2.37 -47.82
N ILE A 223 -15.09 -1.89 -46.65
CA ILE A 223 -15.42 -2.49 -45.35
C ILE A 223 -16.94 -2.50 -45.14
N ALA A 224 -17.62 -1.40 -45.47
CA ALA A 224 -19.09 -1.29 -45.38
C ALA A 224 -19.80 -2.34 -46.24
N ARG A 225 -19.33 -2.53 -47.49
CA ARG A 225 -19.86 -3.53 -48.42
C ARG A 225 -19.65 -4.97 -47.90
N ILE A 226 -18.48 -5.25 -47.33
CA ILE A 226 -18.13 -6.58 -46.81
C ILE A 226 -18.90 -6.91 -45.52
N GLN A 227 -19.13 -5.92 -44.65
CA GLN A 227 -19.90 -6.11 -43.42
C GLN A 227 -21.41 -5.98 -43.61
N GLY A 228 -21.89 -5.58 -44.79
CA GLY A 228 -23.33 -5.38 -45.05
C GLY A 228 -23.94 -4.23 -44.25
N VAL A 229 -23.15 -3.21 -43.89
CA VAL A 229 -23.60 -2.06 -43.08
C VAL A 229 -23.36 -0.74 -43.81
N SER A 230 -23.95 0.34 -43.31
CA SER A 230 -23.75 1.67 -43.89
C SER A 230 -22.30 2.17 -43.73
N VAL A 231 -21.85 3.02 -44.65
CA VAL A 231 -20.54 3.68 -44.56
C VAL A 231 -20.43 4.51 -43.26
N ALA A 232 -21.53 5.13 -42.81
CA ALA A 232 -21.59 5.88 -41.57
C ALA A 232 -21.33 4.99 -40.33
N THR A 233 -21.81 3.74 -40.35
CA THR A 233 -21.57 2.75 -39.29
C THR A 233 -20.09 2.42 -39.17
N ILE A 234 -19.39 2.21 -40.29
CA ILE A 234 -17.94 1.96 -40.28
C ILE A 234 -17.17 3.18 -39.78
N ASN A 235 -17.59 4.40 -40.13
CA ASN A 235 -16.97 5.62 -39.59
C ASN A 235 -17.12 5.73 -38.06
N ARG A 236 -18.29 5.39 -37.49
CA ARG A 236 -18.47 5.32 -36.03
C ARG A 236 -17.55 4.29 -35.39
N HIS A 237 -17.43 3.10 -35.98
CA HIS A 237 -16.49 2.10 -35.48
C HIS A 237 -15.04 2.58 -35.54
N ARG A 238 -14.62 3.25 -36.62
CA ARG A 238 -13.28 3.86 -36.73
C ARG A 238 -13.01 4.89 -35.64
N GLU A 239 -14.01 5.72 -35.32
CA GLU A 239 -13.92 6.71 -34.24
C GLU A 239 -13.80 6.04 -32.86
N HIS A 240 -14.60 5.01 -32.60
CA HIS A 240 -14.50 4.24 -31.35
C HIS A 240 -13.15 3.53 -31.22
N ILE A 241 -12.64 2.98 -32.33
CA ILE A 241 -11.31 2.37 -32.38
C ILE A 241 -10.25 3.43 -32.06
N ARG A 242 -10.30 4.62 -32.66
CA ARG A 242 -9.37 5.73 -32.35
C ARG A 242 -9.43 6.14 -30.89
N ARG A 243 -10.63 6.19 -30.29
CA ARG A 243 -10.84 6.48 -28.86
C ARG A 243 -10.20 5.45 -27.96
N LYS A 244 -10.44 4.18 -28.26
CA LYS A 244 -9.96 3.05 -27.46
C LYS A 244 -8.46 2.77 -27.66
N LEU A 245 -7.89 3.31 -28.74
CA LEU A 245 -6.44 3.31 -29.04
C LEU A 245 -5.72 4.58 -28.59
N ASP A 246 -6.42 5.54 -27.99
CA ASP A 246 -5.86 6.80 -27.50
C ASP A 246 -5.14 7.65 -28.58
N ILE A 247 -5.70 7.65 -29.81
CA ILE A 247 -5.18 8.40 -30.96
C ILE A 247 -6.16 9.43 -31.50
N ILE A 248 -7.23 9.78 -30.77
CA ILE A 248 -8.21 10.78 -31.23
C ILE A 248 -7.53 12.11 -31.55
N ASN A 249 -6.68 12.59 -30.63
CA ASN A 249 -6.05 13.91 -30.71
C ASN A 249 -4.68 13.90 -31.40
N ARG A 250 -4.34 12.81 -32.08
CA ARG A 250 -3.08 12.70 -32.83
C ARG A 250 -3.38 12.75 -34.32
N ASP A 251 -2.62 13.58 -35.05
CA ASP A 251 -2.68 13.66 -36.52
C ASP A 251 -1.98 12.45 -37.17
N VAL A 252 -2.46 11.26 -36.81
CA VAL A 252 -1.93 9.99 -37.28
C VAL A 252 -3.03 9.24 -38.01
N ASN A 253 -2.74 8.82 -39.23
CA ASN A 253 -3.63 8.00 -40.03
C ASN A 253 -3.83 6.64 -39.33
N LEU A 254 -5.07 6.23 -39.11
CA LEU A 254 -5.39 4.97 -38.44
C LEU A 254 -4.79 3.75 -39.15
N THR A 255 -4.77 3.73 -40.49
CA THR A 255 -4.18 2.64 -41.27
C THR A 255 -2.66 2.62 -41.08
N THR A 256 -2.00 3.78 -41.19
CA THR A 256 -0.55 3.88 -40.95
C THR A 256 -0.23 3.52 -39.51
N TYR A 257 -0.97 4.00 -38.51
CA TYR A 257 -0.78 3.66 -37.10
C TYR A 257 -0.87 2.15 -36.83
N LEU A 258 -1.87 1.48 -37.42
CA LEU A 258 -2.05 0.03 -37.34
C LEU A 258 -0.97 -0.75 -38.13
N GLN A 259 -0.22 -0.08 -39.02
CA GLN A 259 0.85 -0.67 -39.83
C GLN A 259 2.26 -0.34 -39.30
N SER A 260 2.46 0.83 -38.68
CA SER A 260 3.77 1.42 -38.39
C SER A 260 4.17 1.37 -36.92
N ASN A 261 3.22 1.30 -35.97
CA ASN A 261 3.54 1.55 -34.56
C ASN A 261 3.29 0.37 -33.63
N MET A 262 3.27 -0.85 -34.16
CA MET A 262 3.35 -2.06 -33.36
C MET A 262 4.18 -3.06 -34.14
N TRP A 263 5.32 -3.48 -33.55
CA TRP A 263 6.15 -4.66 -33.88
C TRP A 263 7.58 -4.37 -34.38
N GLU A 264 8.30 -3.47 -33.71
CA GLU A 264 9.73 -3.68 -33.53
C GLU A 264 9.97 -4.23 -32.12
N GLU A 265 10.93 -5.13 -32.04
CA GLU A 265 11.21 -6.10 -30.98
C GLU A 265 11.25 -5.47 -29.57
N GLU A 266 10.46 -6.00 -28.63
CA GLU A 266 10.63 -5.71 -27.20
C GLU A 266 11.92 -6.39 -26.70
N GLY A 267 13.03 -5.71 -26.98
CA GLY A 267 14.38 -6.05 -26.54
C GLY A 267 15.04 -4.90 -25.81
N THR A 268 14.32 -4.14 -24.96
CA THR A 268 14.93 -3.34 -23.86
C THR A 268 13.85 -2.78 -22.93
N ILE A 269 13.53 -3.50 -21.85
CA ILE A 269 12.90 -2.90 -20.66
C ILE A 269 14.00 -2.81 -19.61
N GLY A 270 14.42 -1.59 -19.29
CA GLY A 270 15.37 -1.38 -18.21
C GLY A 270 15.95 0.02 -18.14
N ARG A 271 15.13 0.99 -17.73
CA ARG A 271 15.41 2.12 -16.81
C ARG A 271 14.56 3.33 -17.18
N ASP A 272 13.46 3.48 -16.45
CA ASP A 272 13.08 4.81 -15.97
C ASP A 272 12.92 4.66 -14.45
N LEU A 273 13.96 5.11 -13.75
CA LEU A 273 13.96 5.25 -12.29
C LEU A 273 13.25 6.57 -11.97
N SER A 274 12.25 6.49 -11.10
CA SER A 274 11.59 7.64 -10.50
C SER A 274 12.59 8.51 -9.72
N PRO A 275 12.49 9.86 -9.74
CA PRO A 275 13.44 10.76 -9.05
C PRO A 275 13.42 10.72 -7.51
N VAL A 276 12.81 9.73 -6.89
CA VAL A 276 12.57 9.69 -5.43
C VAL A 276 13.64 8.91 -4.66
N ASP A 277 14.49 8.13 -5.33
CA ASP A 277 15.45 7.22 -4.69
C ASP A 277 16.92 7.72 -4.67
N GLN A 278 17.19 9.03 -4.78
CA GLN A 278 18.56 9.59 -4.81
C GLN A 278 18.94 10.49 -3.62
N ALA A 279 18.36 10.30 -2.43
CA ALA A 279 18.69 11.12 -1.26
C ALA A 279 19.21 10.36 -0.02
N GLU A 280 19.60 9.09 -0.13
CA GLU A 280 20.32 8.39 0.95
C GLU A 280 21.42 7.49 0.38
N LEU A 281 22.59 8.09 0.11
CA LEU A 281 23.91 7.45 0.07
C LEU A 281 24.98 8.50 0.43
#